data_AF-A0A382EBP2-F1
#
_entry.id   AF-A0A382EBP2-F1
#
_cell.length_a   1.000
_cell.length_b   1.000
_cell.length_c   1.000
_cell.angle_alpha   90.00
_cell.angle_beta   90.00
_cell.angle_gamma   90.00
#
_symmetry.space_group_name_H-M   'P 1'
#
loop_
_entity.id
_entity.type
_entity.pdbx_description
1 polymer ?
#
loop_
_entity_poly.entity_id
_entity_poly.type
_entity_poly.pdbx_seq_one_letter_code
_entity_poly.pdbx_strand_id
1 'polypeptide(L)'
;MSGPISQFIGHHYRHFNAATLVDAAKSYQAHLEDDGKMLVTLAGAMSTAELGLSLAEMIRQDKVHAITCTGANLEEDIFNLVAHDQYERVPHYRDLTPADEQALLDRHMNRVTDTCIPEEEAMRRIEHAVLTLWDEAHRKSESYFPHEYLYRLIREDRVKEHYQ
;
A
#
# COMPACT_ATOMS: atom_id res chain seq x y z
N MET A 1 -4.52 -14.21 -22.14
CA MET A 1 -5.52 -14.37 -21.04
C MET A 1 -6.01 -15.82 -20.95
N SER A 2 -5.60 -16.61 -19.96
CA SER A 2 -5.90 -18.06 -19.92
C SER A 2 -6.64 -18.56 -18.66
N GLY A 3 -6.79 -17.75 -17.60
CA GLY A 3 -7.43 -18.17 -16.34
C GLY A 3 -8.95 -17.99 -16.31
N PRO A 4 -9.66 -18.64 -15.35
CA PRO A 4 -11.12 -18.53 -15.20
C PRO A 4 -11.62 -17.07 -15.11
N ILE A 5 -10.92 -16.22 -14.34
CA ILE A 5 -11.25 -14.80 -14.21
C ILE A 5 -11.08 -14.05 -15.54
N SER A 6 -10.00 -14.32 -16.27
CA SER A 6 -9.78 -13.68 -17.58
C SER A 6 -10.83 -14.10 -18.61
N GLN A 7 -11.26 -15.37 -18.59
CA GLN A 7 -12.33 -15.86 -19.45
C GLN A 7 -13.67 -15.22 -19.09
N PHE A 8 -13.99 -15.11 -17.79
CA PHE A 8 -15.18 -14.41 -17.31
C PHE A 8 -15.20 -12.95 -17.78
N ILE A 9 -14.12 -12.21 -17.52
CA ILE A 9 -13.98 -10.80 -17.94
C ILE A 9 -14.11 -10.70 -19.46
N GLY A 10 -13.38 -11.52 -20.22
CA GLY A 10 -13.44 -11.51 -21.69
C GLY A 10 -14.84 -11.82 -22.26
N HIS A 11 -15.63 -12.66 -21.59
CA HIS A 11 -16.98 -12.99 -22.03
C HIS A 11 -18.01 -11.90 -21.67
N HIS A 12 -17.95 -11.36 -20.44
CA HIS A 12 -19.00 -10.50 -19.89
C HIS A 12 -18.76 -9.00 -20.08
N TYR A 13 -17.50 -8.54 -20.11
CA TYR A 13 -17.17 -7.11 -20.05
C TYR A 13 -17.04 -6.51 -21.46
N ARG A 14 -18.17 -6.33 -22.16
CA ARG A 14 -18.19 -6.02 -23.60
C ARG A 14 -18.32 -4.54 -23.96
N HIS A 15 -18.87 -3.70 -23.08
CA HIS A 15 -19.21 -2.32 -23.39
C HIS A 15 -18.86 -1.35 -22.26
N PHE A 16 -18.75 -0.06 -22.58
CA PHE A 16 -18.47 1.03 -21.64
C PHE A 16 -17.20 0.78 -20.80
N ASN A 17 -17.20 1.20 -19.55
CA ASN A 17 -16.03 1.06 -18.65
C ASN A 17 -15.61 -0.40 -18.44
N ALA A 18 -16.53 -1.36 -18.61
CA ALA A 18 -16.18 -2.77 -18.52
C ALA A 18 -15.28 -3.20 -19.69
N ALA A 19 -15.56 -2.76 -20.92
CA ALA A 19 -14.70 -3.02 -22.07
C ALA A 19 -13.33 -2.37 -21.91
N THR A 20 -13.27 -1.16 -21.33
CA THR A 20 -11.99 -0.47 -21.07
C THR A 20 -11.05 -1.29 -20.20
N LEU A 21 -11.56 -2.06 -19.23
CA LEU A 21 -10.74 -2.99 -18.45
C LEU A 21 -10.10 -4.08 -19.33
N VAL A 22 -10.87 -4.64 -20.26
CA VAL A 22 -10.39 -5.67 -21.19
C VAL A 22 -9.29 -5.11 -22.09
N ASP A 23 -9.53 -3.93 -22.66
CA ASP A 23 -8.59 -3.28 -23.56
C ASP A 23 -7.29 -2.87 -22.84
N ALA A 24 -7.40 -2.36 -21.61
CA ALA A 24 -6.24 -2.04 -20.78
C ALA A 24 -5.43 -3.32 -20.45
N ALA A 25 -6.09 -4.41 -20.08
CA ALA A 25 -5.42 -5.67 -19.79
C ALA A 25 -4.68 -6.22 -21.02
N LYS A 26 -5.32 -6.24 -22.19
CA LYS A 26 -4.68 -6.68 -23.45
C LYS A 26 -3.51 -5.79 -23.84
N SER A 27 -3.68 -4.47 -23.72
CA SER A 27 -2.64 -3.50 -24.08
C SER A 27 -1.43 -3.65 -23.19
N TYR A 28 -1.62 -3.87 -21.88
CA TYR A 28 -0.52 -4.14 -20.96
C TYR A 28 0.17 -5.47 -21.29
N GLN A 29 -0.57 -6.53 -21.64
CA GLN A 29 0.05 -7.78 -22.09
C GLN A 29 0.92 -7.57 -23.34
N ALA A 30 0.38 -6.90 -24.36
CA ALA A 30 1.12 -6.60 -25.58
C ALA A 30 2.36 -5.74 -25.31
N HIS A 31 2.26 -4.73 -24.43
CA HIS A 31 3.39 -3.89 -24.02
C HIS A 31 4.52 -4.72 -23.41
N LEU A 32 4.20 -5.70 -22.55
CA LEU A 32 5.20 -6.59 -21.96
C LEU A 32 5.78 -7.60 -22.96
N GLU A 33 4.95 -8.12 -23.88
CA GLU A 33 5.38 -9.02 -24.95
C GLU A 33 6.37 -8.36 -25.91
N ASP A 34 6.29 -7.03 -26.07
CA ASP A 34 7.21 -6.20 -26.84
C ASP A 34 8.42 -5.68 -26.01
N ASP A 35 8.73 -6.35 -24.89
CA ASP A 35 9.79 -5.97 -23.91
C ASP A 35 9.65 -4.55 -23.34
N GLY A 36 8.43 -4.01 -23.36
CA GLY A 36 8.11 -2.70 -22.82
C GLY A 36 8.23 -2.67 -21.29
N LYS A 37 8.75 -1.55 -20.77
CA LYS A 37 8.88 -1.31 -19.32
C LYS A 37 7.67 -0.54 -18.80
N MET A 38 7.14 -0.95 -17.66
CA MET A 38 5.93 -0.38 -17.06
C MET A 38 6.27 0.48 -15.85
N LEU A 39 5.85 1.74 -15.90
CA LEU A 39 5.83 2.66 -14.77
C LEU A 39 4.39 2.79 -14.25
N VAL A 40 4.19 2.53 -12.96
CA VAL A 40 2.88 2.65 -12.31
C VAL A 40 2.85 3.90 -11.44
N THR A 41 1.79 4.69 -11.56
CA THR A 41 1.54 5.85 -10.69
C THR A 41 0.48 5.51 -9.65
N LEU A 42 0.74 5.73 -8.36
CA LEU A 42 -0.18 5.36 -7.27
C LEU A 42 -0.58 6.56 -6.42
N ALA A 43 -1.87 6.60 -6.06
CA ALA A 43 -2.39 7.48 -5.03
C ALA A 43 -2.14 6.90 -3.63
N GLY A 44 -2.11 7.76 -2.60
CA GLY A 44 -1.72 7.37 -1.24
C GLY A 44 -2.53 6.24 -0.64
N ALA A 45 -3.86 6.35 -0.65
CA ALA A 45 -4.75 5.37 -0.02
C ALA A 45 -4.72 3.95 -0.65
N MET A 46 -3.98 3.74 -1.74
CA MET A 46 -3.89 2.43 -2.39
C MET A 46 -3.19 1.36 -1.54
N SER A 47 -2.33 1.75 -0.60
CA SER A 47 -1.70 0.81 0.34
C SER A 47 -2.68 0.39 1.44
N THR A 48 -3.43 1.34 2.02
CA THR A 48 -4.57 0.99 2.90
C THR A 48 -5.63 0.14 2.18
N ALA A 49 -5.87 0.37 0.88
CA ALA A 49 -6.75 -0.47 0.08
C ALA A 49 -6.15 -1.84 -0.32
N GLU A 50 -4.97 -2.19 0.22
CA GLU A 50 -4.30 -3.48 0.06
C GLU A 50 -3.97 -3.86 -1.39
N LEU A 51 -3.77 -2.86 -2.26
CA LEU A 51 -3.31 -3.09 -3.63
C LEU A 51 -1.98 -3.86 -3.66
N GLY A 52 -1.18 -3.73 -2.59
CA GLY A 52 0.09 -4.44 -2.37
C GLY A 52 0.00 -5.95 -2.61
N LEU A 53 -1.12 -6.60 -2.27
CA LEU A 53 -1.32 -8.04 -2.49
C LEU A 53 -1.16 -8.44 -3.96
N SER A 54 -1.75 -7.66 -4.86
CA SER A 54 -1.67 -7.90 -6.31
C SER A 54 -0.43 -7.25 -6.93
N LEU A 55 -0.10 -6.04 -6.49
CA LEU A 55 1.00 -5.27 -7.05
C LEU A 55 2.37 -5.90 -6.73
N ALA A 56 2.57 -6.41 -5.51
CA ALA A 56 3.82 -7.07 -5.14
C ALA A 56 4.08 -8.30 -6.00
N GLU A 57 3.04 -9.07 -6.35
CA GLU A 57 3.19 -10.20 -7.27
C GLU A 57 3.56 -9.72 -8.68
N MET A 58 2.95 -8.65 -9.17
CA MET A 58 3.31 -8.06 -10.47
C MET A 58 4.76 -7.55 -10.51
N ILE A 59 5.28 -7.01 -9.41
CA ILE A 59 6.69 -6.61 -9.27
C ILE A 59 7.59 -7.85 -9.30
N ARG A 60 7.30 -8.88 -8.49
CA ARG A 60 8.11 -10.12 -8.42
C ARG A 60 8.17 -10.87 -9.76
N GLN A 61 7.12 -10.76 -10.56
CA GLN A 61 7.02 -11.36 -11.89
C GLN A 61 7.63 -10.48 -13.00
N ASP A 62 8.36 -9.41 -12.65
CA ASP A 62 9.01 -8.47 -13.57
C ASP A 62 8.03 -7.80 -14.56
N LYS A 63 6.80 -7.54 -14.11
CA LYS A 63 5.77 -6.87 -14.92
C LYS A 63 5.70 -5.37 -14.63
N VAL A 64 6.03 -4.96 -13.41
CA VAL A 64 6.13 -3.55 -12.99
C VAL A 64 7.59 -3.22 -12.74
N HIS A 65 8.09 -2.18 -13.40
CA HIS A 65 9.51 -1.86 -13.45
C HIS A 65 9.87 -0.56 -12.73
N ALA A 66 8.90 0.35 -12.60
CA ALA A 66 9.03 1.58 -11.82
C ALA A 66 7.70 1.93 -11.16
N ILE A 67 7.76 2.57 -9.99
CA ILE A 67 6.59 3.10 -9.28
C ILE A 67 6.87 4.54 -8.90
N THR A 68 5.94 5.43 -9.24
CA THR A 68 5.85 6.76 -8.65
C THR A 68 4.65 6.79 -7.73
N CYS A 69 4.87 7.11 -6.47
CA CYS A 69 3.85 7.04 -5.44
C CYS A 69 4.07 8.15 -4.41
N THR A 70 3.09 8.30 -3.52
CA THR A 70 3.21 9.21 -2.39
C THR A 70 3.93 8.55 -1.21
N GLY A 71 4.33 9.33 -0.21
CA GLY A 71 4.95 8.79 1.02
C GLY A 71 4.08 7.74 1.72
N ALA A 72 2.75 7.95 1.71
CA ALA A 72 1.77 7.02 2.27
C ALA A 72 1.95 5.58 1.76
N ASN A 73 2.32 5.40 0.49
CA ASN A 73 2.47 4.06 -0.08
C ASN A 73 3.70 3.31 0.44
N LEU A 74 4.71 4.03 0.94
CA LEU A 74 5.92 3.46 1.51
C LEU A 74 5.75 3.14 3.00
N GLU A 75 4.89 3.87 3.70
CA GLU A 75 4.69 3.74 5.16
C GLU A 75 3.46 2.89 5.52
N GLU A 76 2.30 3.10 4.87
CA GLU A 76 1.05 2.42 5.25
C GLU A 76 1.05 0.92 4.95
N ASP A 77 1.82 0.47 3.94
CA ASP A 77 2.00 -0.97 3.68
C ASP A 77 2.82 -1.64 4.81
N ILE A 78 3.76 -0.88 5.41
CA ILE A 78 4.52 -1.32 6.59
C ILE A 78 3.64 -1.28 7.84
N PHE A 79 2.75 -0.28 7.97
CA PHE A 79 1.76 -0.22 9.05
C PHE A 79 0.85 -1.46 9.03
N ASN A 80 0.37 -1.85 7.84
CA ASN A 80 -0.42 -3.06 7.66
C ASN A 80 0.40 -4.28 8.11
N LEU A 81 1.65 -4.42 7.66
CA LEU A 81 2.53 -5.53 8.05
C LEU A 81 2.71 -5.70 9.57
N VAL A 82 2.66 -4.63 10.35
CA VAL A 82 2.87 -4.70 11.83
C VAL A 82 1.60 -4.65 12.66
N ALA A 83 0.45 -4.26 12.09
CA ALA A 83 -0.75 -3.95 12.86
C ALA A 83 -2.08 -4.37 12.19
N HIS A 84 -2.04 -5.10 11.07
CA HIS A 84 -3.22 -5.51 10.28
C HIS A 84 -4.40 -6.04 11.13
N ASP A 85 -4.16 -6.96 12.05
CA ASP A 85 -5.17 -7.59 12.90
C ASP A 85 -5.90 -6.61 13.83
N GLN A 86 -5.34 -5.40 14.00
CA GLN A 86 -5.87 -4.33 14.83
C GLN A 86 -6.58 -3.25 14.00
N TYR A 87 -6.65 -3.40 12.68
CA TYR A 87 -7.38 -2.48 11.81
C TYR A 87 -8.89 -2.65 12.03
N GLU A 88 -9.60 -1.53 11.99
CA GLU A 88 -11.06 -1.52 12.16
C GLU A 88 -11.74 -1.03 10.89
N ARG A 89 -12.76 -1.75 10.43
CA ARG A 89 -13.63 -1.22 9.37
C ARG A 89 -14.72 -0.35 9.95
N VAL A 90 -15.05 0.70 9.20
CA VAL A 90 -16.13 1.66 9.49
C VAL A 90 -17.16 1.60 8.36
N PRO A 91 -18.15 0.68 8.42
CA PRO A 91 -19.07 0.42 7.31
C PRO A 91 -19.91 1.65 6.88
N HIS A 92 -20.16 2.58 7.79
CA HIS A 92 -20.97 3.79 7.58
C HIS A 92 -20.13 5.07 7.53
N TYR A 93 -18.85 4.99 7.10
CA TYR A 93 -17.91 6.11 7.15
C TYR A 93 -18.34 7.40 6.43
N ARG A 94 -19.33 7.31 5.51
CA ARG A 94 -19.87 8.47 4.79
C ARG A 94 -20.86 9.29 5.61
N ASP A 95 -21.40 8.70 6.68
CA ASP A 95 -22.51 9.26 7.47
C ASP A 95 -22.11 9.47 8.95
N LEU A 96 -20.81 9.51 9.25
CA LEU A 96 -20.31 9.71 10.62
C LEU A 96 -20.72 11.09 11.16
N THR A 97 -21.19 11.11 12.40
CA THR A 97 -21.44 12.35 13.13
C THR A 97 -20.13 12.88 13.74
N PRO A 98 -20.07 14.16 14.14
CA PRO A 98 -18.93 14.68 14.88
C PRO A 98 -18.60 13.90 16.16
N ALA A 99 -19.61 13.30 16.80
CA ALA A 99 -19.42 12.47 17.99
C ALA A 99 -18.76 11.12 17.64
N ASP A 100 -19.07 10.55 16.48
CA ASP A 100 -18.45 9.30 16.02
C ASP A 100 -16.97 9.53 15.66
N GLU A 101 -16.65 10.66 15.01
CA GLU A 101 -15.26 11.05 14.74
C GLU A 101 -14.48 11.29 16.03
N GLN A 102 -15.11 11.93 17.03
CA GLN A 102 -14.50 12.12 18.34
C GLN A 102 -14.23 10.77 19.03
N ALA A 103 -15.16 9.81 18.92
CA ALA A 103 -14.96 8.48 19.49
C ALA A 103 -13.81 7.72 18.82
N LEU A 104 -13.57 7.91 17.51
CA LEU A 104 -12.38 7.38 16.84
C LEU A 104 -11.10 8.06 17.34
N LEU A 105 -11.13 9.39 17.51
CA LEU A 105 -10.00 10.16 18.03
C LEU A 105 -9.63 9.74 19.47
N ASP A 106 -10.62 9.60 20.35
CA ASP A 106 -10.42 9.19 21.75
C ASP A 106 -9.81 7.79 21.87
N ARG A 107 -9.97 6.97 20.82
CA ARG A 107 -9.40 5.63 20.70
C ARG A 107 -8.11 5.59 19.88
N HIS A 108 -7.61 6.75 19.43
CA HIS A 108 -6.43 6.88 18.57
C HIS A 108 -6.52 6.07 17.27
N MET A 109 -7.70 6.07 16.65
CA MET A 109 -7.96 5.39 15.39
C MET A 109 -7.91 6.37 14.22
N ASN A 110 -6.80 6.37 13.48
CA ASN A 110 -6.61 7.21 12.30
C ASN A 110 -7.37 6.63 11.10
N ARG A 111 -8.30 7.38 10.52
CA ARG A 111 -9.19 6.86 9.48
C ARG A 111 -8.78 7.26 8.07
N VAL A 112 -8.74 6.27 7.18
CA VAL A 112 -8.68 6.41 5.73
C VAL A 112 -9.97 5.79 5.17
N THR A 113 -10.88 6.64 4.70
CA THR A 113 -12.22 6.24 4.23
C THR A 113 -12.96 5.35 5.25
N ASP A 114 -13.11 4.07 4.96
CA ASP A 114 -13.80 3.04 5.71
C ASP A 114 -12.87 2.16 6.54
N THR A 115 -11.59 2.51 6.64
CA THR A 115 -10.57 1.74 7.35
C THR A 115 -9.88 2.62 8.38
N CYS A 116 -9.79 2.14 9.61
CA CYS A 116 -9.12 2.79 10.72
C CYS A 116 -7.85 2.03 11.09
N ILE A 117 -6.77 2.79 11.23
CA ILE A 117 -5.42 2.33 11.55
C ILE A 117 -5.12 2.75 13.00
N PRO A 118 -4.77 1.81 13.90
CA PRO A 118 -4.45 2.14 15.28
C PRO A 118 -3.12 2.88 15.37
N GLU A 119 -3.12 4.09 15.92
CA GLU A 119 -1.94 4.99 15.91
C GLU A 119 -0.72 4.36 16.59
N GLU A 120 -0.92 3.79 17.79
CA GLU A 120 0.18 3.29 18.62
C GLU A 120 0.85 2.06 18.00
N GLU A 121 0.05 1.12 17.54
CA GLU A 121 0.54 -0.16 17.04
C GLU A 121 1.04 -0.10 15.59
N ALA A 122 0.62 0.91 14.82
CA ALA A 122 1.13 1.16 13.49
C ALA A 122 2.13 2.33 13.46
N MET A 123 1.62 3.56 13.53
CA MET A 123 2.39 4.76 13.24
C MET A 123 3.51 4.99 14.26
N ARG A 124 3.19 4.96 15.57
CA ARG A 124 4.19 5.19 16.63
C ARG A 124 5.23 4.10 16.68
N ARG A 125 4.84 2.84 16.46
CA ARG A 125 5.76 1.71 16.36
C ARG A 125 6.81 1.93 15.26
N ILE A 126 6.38 2.29 14.06
CA ILE A 126 7.30 2.56 12.96
C ILE A 126 8.09 3.85 13.21
N GLU A 127 7.46 4.90 13.76
CA GLU A 127 8.11 6.16 14.14
C GLU A 127 9.32 5.91 15.05
N HIS A 128 9.16 5.14 16.14
CA HIS A 128 10.25 4.84 17.07
C HIS A 128 11.44 4.14 16.38
N ALA A 129 11.15 3.20 15.48
CA ALA A 129 12.19 2.48 14.75
C ALA A 129 12.89 3.38 13.71
N VAL A 130 12.15 4.22 13.00
CA VAL A 130 12.72 5.20 12.04
C VAL A 130 13.53 6.28 12.75
N LEU A 131 13.07 6.80 13.89
CA LEU A 131 13.81 7.74 14.73
C LEU A 131 15.18 7.18 15.14
N THR A 132 15.24 5.90 15.47
CA THR A 132 16.50 5.21 15.79
C THR A 132 17.44 5.19 14.58
N LEU A 133 16.92 4.88 13.38
CA LEU A 133 17.72 4.89 12.15
C LEU A 133 18.23 6.29 11.78
N TRP A 134 17.44 7.34 12.04
CA TRP A 134 17.85 8.73 11.84
C TRP A 134 18.96 9.14 12.81
N ASP A 135 18.84 8.80 14.09
CA ASP A 135 19.87 9.06 15.10
C ASP A 135 21.18 8.30 14.80
N GLU A 136 21.10 7.04 14.34
CA GLU A 136 22.26 6.28 13.86
C GLU A 136 22.96 6.98 12.67
N ALA A 137 22.20 7.38 11.64
CA ALA A 137 22.75 8.08 10.48
C ALA A 137 23.37 9.42 10.87
N HIS A 138 22.70 10.18 11.75
CA HIS A 138 23.21 11.44 12.28
C HIS A 138 24.57 11.28 12.98
N ARG A 139 24.70 10.29 13.87
CA ARG A 139 25.98 10.00 14.58
C ARG A 139 27.10 9.63 13.63
N LYS A 140 26.78 9.02 12.49
CA LYS A 140 27.74 8.65 11.44
C LYS A 140 27.98 9.74 10.40
N SER A 141 27.29 10.89 10.50
CA SER A 141 27.28 11.94 9.48
C SER A 141 26.84 11.43 8.09
N GLU A 142 25.93 10.47 8.08
CA GLU A 142 25.32 9.88 6.88
C GLU A 142 23.95 10.52 6.61
N SER A 143 23.54 10.54 5.34
CA SER A 143 22.22 10.99 4.93
C SER A 143 21.70 10.07 3.84
N TYR A 144 20.40 9.75 3.92
CA TYR A 144 19.71 8.85 3.02
C TYR A 144 18.41 9.50 2.57
N PHE A 145 17.88 9.06 1.43
CA PHE A 145 16.54 9.43 0.99
C PHE A 145 15.48 8.86 1.95
N PRO A 146 14.30 9.50 2.05
CA PRO A 146 13.25 9.04 2.98
C PRO A 146 12.88 7.56 2.84
N HIS A 147 12.77 7.07 1.60
CA HIS A 147 12.43 5.67 1.31
C HIS A 147 13.53 4.67 1.72
N GLU A 148 14.80 5.09 1.72
CA GLU A 148 15.92 4.23 2.10
C GLU A 148 15.89 3.89 3.59
N TYR A 149 15.40 4.80 4.45
CA TYR A 149 15.19 4.49 5.87
C TYR A 149 14.13 3.40 6.05
N LEU A 150 13.04 3.46 5.29
CA LEU A 150 11.99 2.43 5.32
C LEU A 150 12.49 1.09 4.76
N TYR A 151 13.37 1.12 3.74
CA TYR A 151 14.01 -0.11 3.25
C TYR A 151 14.95 -0.72 4.30
N ARG A 152 15.72 0.12 5.00
CA ARG A 152 16.59 -0.32 6.09
C ARG A 152 15.78 -0.91 7.23
N LEU A 153 14.67 -0.29 7.61
CA LEU A 153 13.74 -0.81 8.63
C LEU A 153 13.37 -2.28 8.36
N ILE A 154 12.98 -2.60 7.13
CA ILE A 154 12.61 -3.97 6.73
C ILE A 154 13.85 -4.87 6.58
N ARG A 155 14.89 -4.43 5.88
CA ARG A 155 16.08 -5.25 5.57
C ARG A 155 16.96 -5.56 6.78
N GLU A 156 16.92 -4.70 7.79
CA GLU A 156 17.64 -4.88 9.05
C GLU A 156 16.74 -5.52 10.13
N ASP A 157 15.56 -6.02 9.76
CA ASP A 157 14.61 -6.71 10.66
C ASP A 157 14.20 -5.87 11.90
N ARG A 158 14.20 -4.53 11.81
CA ARG A 158 14.05 -3.61 12.97
C ARG A 158 12.70 -3.70 13.69
N VAL A 159 11.68 -4.20 13.01
CA VAL A 159 10.30 -4.34 13.53
C VAL A 159 9.74 -5.75 13.35
N LYS A 160 10.62 -6.73 13.10
CA LYS A 160 10.23 -8.10 12.74
C LYS A 160 9.42 -8.82 13.82
N GLU A 161 9.63 -8.47 15.07
CA GLU A 161 8.86 -9.02 16.20
C GLU A 161 7.37 -8.65 16.16
N HIS A 162 7.00 -7.68 15.34
CA HIS A 162 5.63 -7.21 15.17
C HIS A 162 4.99 -7.68 13.85
N TYR A 163 5.70 -8.39 12.98
CA TYR A 163 5.14 -8.84 11.71
C TYR A 163 3.96 -9.79 11.92
N GLN A 164 2.93 -9.61 11.11
CA GLN A 164 1.70 -10.39 11.07
C GLN A 164 1.60 -11.19 9.78
#